data_AF-A0AAJ1SP11-F1
#
_entry.id   AF-A0AAJ1SP11-F1
#
_cell.length_a   1.000
_cell.length_b   1.000
_cell.length_c   1.000
_cell.angle_alpha   90.00
_cell.angle_beta   90.00
_cell.angle_gamma   90.00
#
_symmetry.space_group_name_H-M   'P 1'
#
loop_
_entity.id
_entity.type
_entity.pdbx_description
1 polymer ?
#
loop_
_entity_poly.entity_id
_entity_poly.type
_entity_poly.pdbx_seq_one_letter_code
_entity_poly.pdbx_strand_id
1 'polypeptide(L)'
;MTEFFKTYLPNVYLIPDEFIEATKQTLYMSFWTAFIGGIIGIILGVTLVVTRPNGLLANRLLFEILDKLINIIRSIPFIILLSLLALTTRFLVG
;
A
#
# COMPACT_ATOMS: atom_id res chain seq x y z
N MET A 1 -16.58 15.74 27.54
CA MET A 1 -15.94 14.79 26.60
C MET A 1 -15.55 13.48 27.27
N THR A 2 -15.17 13.44 28.54
CA THR A 2 -14.79 12.21 29.27
C THR A 2 -15.94 11.22 29.47
N GLU A 3 -17.16 11.69 29.74
CA GLU A 3 -18.35 10.83 29.94
C GLU A 3 -18.70 9.97 28.71
N PHE A 4 -18.63 10.54 27.50
CA PHE A 4 -18.89 9.80 26.26
C PHE A 4 -17.91 8.64 26.05
N PHE A 5 -16.61 8.89 26.22
CA PHE A 5 -15.59 7.86 26.08
C PHE A 5 -15.71 6.79 27.17
N LYS A 6 -16.09 7.18 28.38
CA LYS A 6 -16.29 6.23 29.49
C LYS A 6 -17.49 5.30 29.24
N THR A 7 -18.54 5.77 28.59
CA THR A 7 -19.73 4.97 28.27
C THR A 7 -19.58 4.10 27.02
N TYR A 8 -18.99 4.63 25.94
CA TYR A 8 -18.94 3.93 24.65
C TYR A 8 -17.58 3.30 24.32
N LEU A 9 -16.48 3.80 24.90
CA LEU A 9 -15.12 3.37 24.61
C LEU A 9 -14.30 3.19 25.90
N PRO A 10 -14.77 2.34 26.85
CA PRO A 10 -14.18 2.24 28.18
C PRO A 10 -12.70 1.83 28.15
N ASN A 11 -12.30 0.99 27.19
CA ASN A 11 -10.91 0.55 27.05
C ASN A 11 -9.99 1.64 26.48
N VAL A 12 -10.49 2.51 25.60
CA VAL A 12 -9.71 3.63 25.04
C VAL A 12 -9.45 4.70 26.09
N TYR A 13 -10.43 4.90 26.99
CA TYR A 13 -10.28 5.83 28.11
C TYR A 13 -9.15 5.44 29.08
N LEU A 14 -8.81 4.15 29.17
CA LEU A 14 -7.70 3.67 30.01
C LEU A 14 -6.32 3.92 29.39
N ILE A 15 -6.25 4.09 28.07
CA ILE A 15 -4.99 4.26 27.30
C ILE A 15 -5.08 5.42 26.29
N PRO A 16 -5.37 6.66 26.74
CA PRO A 16 -5.60 7.77 25.84
C PRO A 16 -4.36 8.13 24.99
N ASP A 17 -3.17 8.06 25.59
CA ASP A 17 -1.92 8.42 24.92
C ASP A 17 -1.55 7.40 23.82
N GLU A 18 -1.61 6.10 24.13
CA GLU A 18 -1.34 5.03 23.16
C GLU A 18 -2.33 5.05 22.00
N PHE A 19 -3.61 5.34 22.27
CA PHE A 19 -4.63 5.43 21.22
C PHE A 19 -4.34 6.57 20.24
N ILE A 20 -3.95 7.75 20.75
CA ILE A 20 -3.59 8.90 19.93
C ILE A 20 -2.31 8.59 19.15
N GLU A 21 -1.32 7.95 19.77
CA GLU A 21 -0.08 7.56 19.11
C GLU A 21 -0.32 6.55 17.97
N ALA A 22 -1.05 5.46 18.23
CA ALA A 22 -1.39 4.46 17.21
C ALA A 22 -2.19 5.07 16.04
N THR A 23 -3.09 6.01 16.33
CA THR A 23 -3.83 6.76 15.30
C THR A 23 -2.87 7.58 14.44
N LYS A 24 -1.92 8.30 15.05
CA LYS A 24 -0.90 9.06 14.33
C LYS A 24 0.01 8.16 13.49
N GLN A 25 0.44 7.02 14.05
CA GLN A 25 1.26 6.05 13.33
C GLN A 25 0.53 5.49 12.11
N THR A 26 -0.75 5.14 12.25
CA THR A 26 -1.58 4.66 11.14
C THR A 26 -1.71 5.72 10.06
N LEU A 27 -2.04 6.96 10.43
CA LEU A 27 -2.13 8.07 9.49
C LEU A 27 -0.80 8.32 8.77
N TYR A 28 0.32 8.29 9.50
CA TYR A 28 1.65 8.45 8.95
C TYR A 28 1.97 7.36 7.92
N MET A 29 1.77 6.09 8.26
CA MET A 29 2.01 4.95 7.38
C MET A 29 1.11 5.00 6.14
N SER A 30 -0.19 5.24 6.32
CA SER A 30 -1.17 5.31 5.23
C SER A 30 -0.86 6.47 4.28
N PHE A 31 -0.54 7.65 4.81
CA PHE A 31 -0.24 8.83 3.99
C PHE A 31 0.97 8.59 3.09
N TRP A 32 2.10 8.15 3.66
CA TRP A 32 3.31 7.91 2.89
C TRP A 32 3.16 6.76 1.89
N THR A 33 2.47 5.68 2.28
CA THR A 33 2.19 4.56 1.38
C THR A 33 1.32 5.01 0.20
N ALA A 34 0.26 5.76 0.47
CA ALA A 34 -0.62 6.28 -0.57
C ALA A 34 0.08 7.30 -1.48
N PHE A 35 0.93 8.16 -0.91
CA PHE A 35 1.66 9.17 -1.66
C PHE A 35 2.67 8.54 -2.62
N ILE A 36 3.58 7.71 -2.10
CA ILE A 36 4.64 7.08 -2.90
C ILE A 36 4.04 6.05 -3.85
N GLY A 37 3.17 5.17 -3.33
CA GLY A 37 2.48 4.16 -4.14
C GLY A 37 1.57 4.78 -5.20
N GLY A 38 0.93 5.90 -4.90
CA GLY A 38 0.12 6.67 -5.86
C GLY A 38 0.95 7.23 -7.00
N ILE A 39 2.09 7.88 -6.70
CA ILE A 39 2.99 8.42 -7.74
C ILE A 39 3.50 7.30 -8.64
N ILE A 40 4.03 6.21 -8.06
CA ILE A 40 4.54 5.07 -8.84
C ILE A 40 3.39 4.43 -9.64
N GLY A 41 2.22 4.23 -9.02
CA GLY A 41 1.05 3.66 -9.66
C GLY A 41 0.55 4.48 -10.85
N ILE A 42 0.57 5.81 -10.74
CA ILE A 42 0.22 6.72 -11.85
C ILE A 42 1.23 6.57 -12.99
N ILE A 43 2.53 6.60 -12.69
CA ILE A 43 3.57 6.48 -13.73
C ILE A 43 3.44 5.15 -14.47
N LEU A 44 3.30 4.03 -13.74
CA LEU A 44 3.14 2.71 -14.33
C LEU A 44 1.82 2.59 -15.10
N GLY A 45 0.72 3.10 -14.54
CA GLY A 45 -0.60 3.08 -15.16
C GLY A 45 -0.65 3.88 -16.47
N VAL A 46 -0.10 5.09 -16.48
CA VAL A 46 0.01 5.92 -17.69
C VAL A 46 0.88 5.22 -18.73
N THR A 47 2.02 4.65 -18.33
CA THR A 47 2.90 3.90 -19.24
C THR A 47 2.17 2.72 -19.89
N LEU A 48 1.42 1.95 -19.11
CA LEU A 48 0.60 0.83 -19.60
C LEU A 48 -0.46 1.31 -20.60
N VAL A 49 -1.18 2.39 -20.29
CA VAL A 49 -2.22 2.95 -21.16
C VAL A 49 -1.65 3.49 -22.47
N VAL A 50 -0.47 4.10 -22.42
CA VAL A 50 0.18 4.67 -23.61
C VAL A 50 0.81 3.59 -24.49
N THR A 51 1.32 2.50 -23.90
CA THR A 51 1.99 1.40 -24.62
C THR A 51 1.08 0.26 -25.09
N ARG A 52 -0.21 0.28 -24.70
CA ARG A 52 -1.19 -0.73 -25.10
C ARG A 52 -1.33 -0.90 -26.61
N PRO A 53 -1.82 -2.06 -27.10
CA PRO A 53 -2.17 -2.22 -28.51
C PRO A 53 -3.16 -1.13 -28.92
N ASN A 54 -2.84 -0.38 -29.99
CA ASN A 54 -3.55 0.83 -30.44
C ASN A 54 -3.41 2.06 -29.51
N GLY A 55 -2.41 2.08 -28.64
CA GLY A 55 -1.99 3.23 -27.84
C GLY A 55 -1.11 4.21 -28.61
N LEU A 56 -0.80 5.36 -27.99
CA LEU A 56 0.01 6.43 -28.59
C LEU A 56 1.44 5.99 -28.91
N LEU A 57 2.06 5.19 -28.03
CA LEU A 57 3.41 4.65 -28.18
C LEU A 57 3.34 3.11 -28.12
N ALA A 58 2.56 2.52 -29.03
CA ALA A 58 2.29 1.09 -29.03
C ALA A 58 3.58 0.26 -28.99
N ASN A 59 3.79 -0.45 -27.89
CA ASN A 59 4.90 -1.37 -27.71
C ASN A 59 4.39 -2.65 -27.04
N ARG A 60 4.11 -3.66 -27.88
CA ARG A 60 3.53 -4.93 -27.44
C ARG A 60 4.38 -5.64 -26.40
N LEU A 61 5.71 -5.60 -26.53
CA LEU A 61 6.61 -6.27 -25.60
C LEU A 61 6.60 -5.60 -24.23
N LEU A 62 6.72 -4.27 -24.19
CA LEU A 62 6.70 -3.51 -22.94
C LEU A 62 5.35 -3.65 -22.24
N PHE A 63 4.25 -3.54 -22.98
CA PHE A 63 2.90 -3.72 -22.47
C PHE A 63 2.70 -5.10 -21.84
N GLU A 64 3.06 -6.18 -22.53
CA GLU A 64 2.90 -7.56 -22.04
C GLU A 64 3.71 -7.84 -20.77
N ILE A 65 4.95 -7.35 -20.68
CA ILE A 65 5.78 -7.53 -19.49
C ILE A 65 5.18 -6.76 -18.31
N LEU A 66 4.84 -5.49 -18.53
CA LEU A 66 4.35 -4.61 -17.46
C LEU A 66 2.96 -5.06 -16.98
N ASP A 67 2.06 -5.41 -17.89
CA ASP A 67 0.73 -5.95 -17.57
C ASP A 67 0.84 -7.22 -16.72
N LYS A 68 1.65 -8.20 -17.15
CA LYS A 68 1.86 -9.45 -16.39
C LYS A 68 2.45 -9.18 -15.02
N LEU A 69 3.48 -8.35 -14.92
CA LEU A 69 4.13 -8.02 -13.65
C LEU A 69 3.12 -7.39 -12.68
N ILE A 70 2.36 -6.40 -13.12
CA ILE A 70 1.36 -5.72 -12.29
C ILE A 70 0.26 -6.69 -11.87
N ASN A 71 -0.24 -7.51 -12.80
CA ASN A 71 -1.29 -8.48 -12.50
C ASN A 71 -0.81 -9.58 -11.53
N ILE A 72 0.44 -10.04 -11.63
CA ILE A 72 1.05 -10.97 -10.67
C ILE A 72 1.08 -10.34 -9.28
N ILE A 73 1.68 -9.15 -9.12
CA ILE A 73 1.77 -8.48 -7.81
C ILE A 73 0.37 -8.28 -7.21
N ARG A 74 -0.60 -7.86 -8.02
CA ARG A 74 -1.99 -7.64 -7.58
C ARG A 74 -2.71 -8.92 -7.18
N SER A 75 -2.36 -10.06 -7.77
CA SER A 75 -3.01 -11.34 -7.48
C SER A 75 -2.55 -11.97 -6.16
N ILE A 76 -1.38 -11.56 -5.62
CA ILE A 76 -0.86 -12.10 -4.37
C ILE A 76 -1.68 -11.55 -3.19
N PRO A 77 -2.28 -12.41 -2.34
CA PRO A 77 -2.98 -11.95 -1.14
C PRO A 77 -2.04 -11.18 -0.21
N PHE A 78 -2.55 -10.12 0.41
CA PHE A 78 -1.75 -9.25 1.28
C PHE A 78 -1.01 -10.01 2.40
N ILE A 79 -1.66 -11.00 3.03
CA ILE A 79 -1.06 -11.81 4.10
C ILE A 79 0.18 -12.58 3.61
N ILE A 80 0.12 -13.11 2.38
CA ILE A 80 1.25 -13.84 1.77
C ILE A 80 2.36 -12.85 1.37
N LEU A 81 1.99 -11.69 0.81
CA LEU A 81 2.95 -10.66 0.46
C LEU A 81 3.72 -10.17 1.69
N LEU A 82 3.05 -9.98 2.83
CA LEU A 82 3.67 -9.53 4.07
C LEU A 82 4.72 -10.52 4.59
N SER A 83 4.43 -11.83 4.55
CA SER A 83 5.42 -12.85 4.97
C SER A 83 6.59 -12.95 3.98
N LEU A 84 6.34 -12.83 2.67
CA LEU A 84 7.38 -12.76 1.65
C LEU A 84 8.28 -11.54 1.82
N LEU A 85 7.70 -10.38 2.15
CA LEU A 85 8.47 -9.17 2.44
C LEU A 85 9.34 -9.36 3.67
N ALA A 86 8.84 -9.96 4.75
CA ALA A 86 9.64 -10.25 5.94
C ALA A 86 10.86 -11.14 5.62
N LEU A 87 10.66 -12.19 4.82
CA LEU A 87 11.75 -13.06 4.35
C LEU A 87 12.74 -12.29 3.45
N THR A 88 12.24 -11.43 2.56
CA THR A 88 13.05 -10.64 1.63
C THR A 88 13.88 -9.60 2.36
N THR A 89 13.30 -8.88 3.32
CA THR A 89 14.01 -7.89 4.15
C THR A 89 15.13 -8.57 4.93
N ARG A 90 14.86 -9.72 5.55
CA ARG A 90 15.89 -10.49 6.25
C ARG A 90 16.98 -10.97 5.30
N PHE A 91 16.64 -11.45 4.12
CA PHE A 91 17.64 -11.83 3.12
C PHE A 91 18.52 -10.66 2.65
N LEU A 92 17.95 -9.45 2.51
CA LEU A 92 18.68 -8.28 2.02
C LEU A 92 19.54 -7.60 3.09
N VAL A 93 19.08 -7.56 4.34
CA VAL A 93 19.74 -6.82 5.43
C VAL A 93 20.53 -7.74 6.38
N GLY A 94 20.18 -9.04 6.45
CA GLY A 94 20.75 -10.04 7.38
C GLY A 94 19.75 -10.51 8.44
#